data_AF-A0A3P6RH18-F1
#
_entry.id   AF-A0A3P6RH18-F1
#
_cell.length_a   1.000
_cell.length_b   1.000
_cell.length_c   1.000
_cell.angle_alpha   90.00
_cell.angle_beta   90.00
_cell.angle_gamma   90.00
#
_symmetry.space_group_name_H-M   'P 1'
#
loop_
_entity.id
_entity.type
_entity.pdbx_description
1 polymer ?
#
loop_
_entity_poly.entity_id
_entity_poly.type
_entity_poly.pdbx_seq_one_letter_code
_entity_poly.pdbx_strand_id
1 'polypeptide(L)'
;MSCGLVKGHAYAVTAVRYIELDAKTRSFLFFGSVERQMMIRLQNPWGEKEWNGPWSDGSTEWTQVTDAQKKEIGITVDEDGEFWMPWNEFVRYFTDISVCQLFNTSIFSFANKYYEWKFRGEWKSNGARGGGPTDRAGGCLNFAATFCANPQYLFDIDEDGGNVMFALTQREKNEGEKQREPFVTIGMHPINPIATSDYANARSVYLHLRDLKIGRYMVLPTTFAPRERAEYLFRIYSTQNCAIRIVNKHAPSRGICSCKKVASVSRITIISAKFHQADAKRVILLAHVNAELIYCHQMELFIFLHDQKELRHKYLLEVYEDRTLKDRLIGRAHIKELVDNDTRQSDLHLYGTDGKKACTLTALFQSYDDPVYL
;
A
#
# COMPACT_ATOMS: atom_id res chain seq x y z
N MET A 1 -23.53 16.51 -28.52
CA MET A 1 -22.33 17.06 -29.17
C MET A 1 -22.43 16.71 -30.64
N SER A 2 -21.81 17.46 -31.55
CA SER A 2 -21.82 17.12 -32.99
C SER A 2 -21.01 15.85 -33.31
N CYS A 3 -20.21 15.35 -32.37
CA CYS A 3 -19.27 14.24 -32.53
C CYS A 3 -19.84 12.83 -32.28
N GLY A 4 -21.17 12.67 -32.20
CA GLY A 4 -21.83 11.38 -31.97
C GLY A 4 -21.84 10.85 -30.52
N LEU A 5 -20.90 11.31 -29.67
CA LEU A 5 -20.81 10.91 -28.26
C LEU A 5 -21.95 11.45 -27.38
N VAL A 6 -22.35 10.64 -26.40
CA VAL A 6 -23.38 10.95 -25.40
C VAL A 6 -22.73 11.36 -24.08
N LYS A 7 -23.01 12.58 -23.63
CA LYS A 7 -22.48 13.10 -22.36
C LYS A 7 -23.18 12.48 -21.16
N GLY A 8 -22.42 12.14 -20.12
CA GLY A 8 -22.96 11.59 -18.87
C GLY A 8 -23.38 10.12 -18.98
N HIS A 9 -22.85 9.43 -20.00
CA HIS A 9 -23.12 8.02 -20.27
C HIS A 9 -21.83 7.20 -20.18
N ALA A 10 -21.96 5.94 -19.77
CA ALA A 10 -20.83 5.04 -19.63
C ALA A 10 -20.57 4.29 -20.95
N TYR A 11 -19.31 4.23 -21.34
CA TYR A 11 -18.81 3.45 -22.47
C TYR A 11 -17.87 2.37 -21.96
N ALA A 12 -17.88 1.19 -22.59
CA ALA A 12 -16.93 0.13 -22.26
C ALA A 12 -15.67 0.26 -23.12
N VAL A 13 -14.49 0.18 -22.52
CA VAL A 13 -13.23 0.07 -23.27
C VAL A 13 -13.02 -1.39 -23.64
N THR A 14 -13.01 -1.69 -24.94
CA THR A 14 -12.88 -3.09 -25.43
C THR A 14 -11.49 -3.40 -25.98
N ALA A 15 -10.76 -2.39 -26.47
CA ALA A 15 -9.36 -2.58 -26.91
C ALA A 15 -8.54 -1.28 -26.88
N VAL A 16 -7.22 -1.41 -26.75
CA VAL A 16 -6.24 -0.35 -26.99
C VAL A 16 -5.12 -0.92 -27.86
N ARG A 17 -4.82 -0.28 -28.99
CA ARG A 17 -3.86 -0.78 -29.98
C ARG A 17 -3.07 0.36 -30.62
N TYR A 18 -1.85 0.07 -31.07
CA TYR A 18 -1.15 0.92 -32.02
C TYR A 18 -1.46 0.41 -33.43
N ILE A 19 -1.81 1.32 -34.34
CA ILE A 19 -1.88 1.05 -35.77
C ILE A 19 -0.67 1.68 -36.46
N GLU A 20 -0.18 1.05 -37.51
CA GLU A 20 0.88 1.61 -38.34
C GLU A 20 0.26 2.34 -39.52
N LEU A 21 0.64 3.59 -39.71
CA LEU A 21 0.20 4.41 -40.83
C LEU A 21 1.13 4.18 -42.03
N ASP A 22 0.58 4.28 -43.24
CA ASP A 22 1.32 4.37 -44.50
C ASP A 22 2.20 3.15 -44.87
N ALA A 23 1.78 1.95 -44.48
CA ALA A 23 2.43 0.71 -44.90
C ALA A 23 2.28 0.40 -46.42
N LYS A 24 1.42 1.13 -47.15
CA LYS A 24 1.19 0.94 -48.60
C LYS A 24 2.17 1.72 -49.50
N THR A 25 2.76 2.81 -49.02
CA THR A 25 3.60 3.72 -49.85
C THR A 25 5.10 3.41 -49.74
N ARG A 26 5.46 2.31 -49.07
CA ARG A 26 6.84 1.84 -48.95
C ARG A 26 7.37 1.31 -50.29
N SER A 27 8.01 2.20 -51.06
CA SER A 27 9.04 1.80 -51.99
C SER A 27 10.23 1.21 -51.21
N PHE A 28 10.85 0.16 -51.74
CA PHE A 28 11.93 -0.64 -51.13
C PHE A 28 13.26 0.11 -50.89
N LEU A 29 13.25 1.45 -50.96
CA LEU A 29 14.45 2.28 -50.88
C LEU A 29 14.20 3.36 -49.84
N PHE A 30 15.04 3.38 -48.81
CA PHE A 30 15.23 4.43 -47.78
C PHE A 30 14.50 4.26 -46.44
N PHE A 31 15.32 4.44 -45.39
CA PHE A 31 15.00 4.38 -43.96
C PHE A 31 13.93 5.42 -43.59
N GLY A 32 12.67 5.01 -43.48
CA GLY A 32 11.59 5.81 -42.89
C GLY A 32 11.06 5.17 -41.61
N SER A 33 11.00 5.97 -40.53
CA SER A 33 10.32 5.60 -39.29
C SER A 33 8.85 5.27 -39.58
N VAL A 34 8.36 4.12 -39.09
CA VAL A 34 6.91 3.83 -39.12
C VAL A 34 6.20 4.82 -38.24
N GLU A 35 5.32 5.64 -38.81
CA GLU A 35 4.40 6.43 -38.00
C GLU A 35 3.35 5.50 -37.38
N ARG A 36 3.22 5.58 -36.06
CA ARG A 36 2.26 4.76 -35.30
C ARG A 36 1.26 5.66 -34.62
N GLN A 37 -0.01 5.33 -34.77
CA GLN A 37 -1.11 6.02 -34.10
C GLN A 37 -1.67 5.14 -32.98
N MET A 38 -1.80 5.69 -31.78
CA MET A 38 -2.47 5.01 -30.67
C MET A 38 -3.99 5.17 -30.79
N MET A 39 -4.68 4.04 -30.75
CA MET A 39 -6.12 3.92 -30.93
C MET A 39 -6.75 3.23 -29.72
N ILE A 40 -7.97 3.63 -29.40
CA ILE A 40 -8.81 2.99 -28.38
C ILE A 40 -10.14 2.62 -29.00
N ARG A 41 -10.63 1.43 -28.69
CA ARG A 41 -11.95 0.94 -29.08
C ARG A 41 -12.89 1.03 -27.89
N LEU A 42 -14.03 1.66 -28.13
CA LEU A 42 -15.08 1.86 -27.15
C LEU A 42 -16.36 1.21 -27.66
N GLN A 43 -17.22 0.82 -26.74
CA GLN A 43 -18.56 0.33 -27.04
C GLN A 43 -19.60 1.18 -26.30
N ASN A 44 -20.61 1.67 -27.03
CA ASN A 44 -21.83 2.17 -26.45
C ASN A 44 -22.76 1.01 -26.08
N PRO A 45 -23.10 0.79 -24.79
CA PRO A 45 -24.00 -0.28 -24.38
C PRO A 45 -25.41 -0.22 -24.97
N TRP A 46 -25.83 0.92 -25.53
CA TRP A 46 -27.11 1.03 -26.21
C TRP A 46 -27.13 0.42 -27.62
N GLY A 47 -25.96 0.10 -28.17
CA GLY A 47 -25.84 -0.41 -29.54
C GLY A 47 -26.19 0.62 -30.62
N GLU A 48 -26.24 1.90 -30.27
CA GLU A 48 -26.49 3.02 -31.20
C GLU A 48 -25.58 4.20 -30.85
N LYS A 49 -25.45 5.17 -31.77
CA LYS A 49 -24.70 6.42 -31.58
C LYS A 49 -23.19 6.21 -31.33
N GLU A 50 -22.49 6.06 -32.43
CA GLU A 50 -21.04 5.93 -32.51
C GLU A 50 -20.33 7.26 -32.72
N TRP A 51 -19.01 7.23 -32.53
CA TRP A 51 -18.13 8.33 -32.92
C TRP A 51 -18.21 8.59 -34.42
N ASN A 52 -18.41 9.85 -34.81
CA ASN A 52 -18.48 10.27 -36.22
C ASN A 52 -17.32 11.20 -36.63
N GLY A 53 -16.27 11.26 -35.82
CA GLY A 53 -15.06 12.04 -36.12
C GLY A 53 -14.00 11.21 -36.86
N PRO A 54 -12.73 11.65 -36.83
CA PRO A 54 -11.63 10.93 -37.46
C PRO A 54 -11.52 9.48 -36.98
N TRP A 55 -11.29 8.55 -37.89
CA TRP A 55 -11.21 7.10 -37.64
C TRP A 55 -12.51 6.44 -37.15
N SER A 56 -13.66 7.11 -37.31
CA SER A 56 -14.98 6.47 -37.26
C SER A 56 -15.11 5.36 -38.31
N ASP A 57 -16.11 4.50 -38.21
CA ASP A 57 -16.20 3.29 -39.03
C ASP A 57 -16.28 3.58 -40.55
N GLY A 58 -16.91 4.69 -40.94
CA GLY A 58 -16.96 5.17 -42.33
C GLY A 58 -15.81 6.10 -42.75
N SER A 59 -14.82 6.33 -41.89
CA SER A 59 -13.75 7.32 -42.08
C SER A 59 -12.79 6.93 -43.21
N THR A 60 -12.47 7.91 -44.07
CA THR A 60 -11.49 7.74 -45.16
C THR A 60 -10.07 7.49 -44.66
N GLU A 61 -9.77 7.85 -43.42
CA GLU A 61 -8.48 7.71 -42.78
C GLU A 61 -8.05 6.24 -42.71
N TRP A 62 -9.00 5.31 -42.65
CA TRP A 62 -8.74 3.87 -42.76
C TRP A 62 -8.07 3.46 -44.07
N THR A 63 -8.08 4.27 -45.13
CA THR A 63 -7.35 3.97 -46.38
C THR A 63 -5.84 3.89 -46.18
N GLN A 64 -5.31 4.55 -45.15
CA GLN A 64 -3.88 4.58 -44.79
C GLN A 64 -3.39 3.29 -44.14
N VAL A 65 -4.31 2.41 -43.71
CA VAL A 65 -4.01 1.15 -43.02
C VAL A 65 -4.19 -0.03 -43.98
N THR A 66 -3.34 -1.05 -43.87
CA THR A 66 -3.43 -2.26 -44.70
C THR A 66 -4.65 -3.10 -44.31
N ASP A 67 -5.24 -3.81 -45.27
CA ASP A 67 -6.42 -4.65 -44.99
C ASP A 67 -6.08 -5.80 -44.01
N ALA A 68 -4.81 -6.26 -44.00
CA ALA A 68 -4.31 -7.21 -43.02
C ALA A 68 -4.39 -6.65 -41.58
N GLN A 69 -3.93 -5.42 -41.35
CA GLN A 69 -4.03 -4.77 -40.04
C GLN A 69 -5.48 -4.48 -39.66
N LYS A 70 -6.33 -4.03 -40.59
CA LYS A 70 -7.76 -3.83 -40.32
C LYS A 70 -8.44 -5.11 -39.82
N LYS A 71 -8.13 -6.25 -40.46
CA LYS A 71 -8.62 -7.55 -40.05
C LYS A 71 -8.07 -7.97 -38.69
N GLU A 72 -6.80 -7.69 -38.41
CA GLU A 72 -6.15 -8.01 -37.13
C GLU A 72 -6.76 -7.23 -35.95
N ILE A 73 -7.01 -5.93 -36.13
CA ILE A 73 -7.62 -5.10 -35.09
C ILE A 73 -9.14 -5.29 -35.01
N GLY A 74 -9.73 -6.04 -35.93
CA GLY A 74 -11.16 -6.32 -35.97
C GLY A 74 -11.98 -5.07 -36.19
N ILE A 75 -11.67 -4.30 -37.24
CA ILE A 75 -12.59 -3.25 -37.71
C ILE A 75 -13.81 -3.94 -38.31
N THR A 76 -14.95 -3.76 -37.65
CA THR A 76 -16.29 -4.04 -38.18
C THR A 76 -16.91 -2.70 -38.57
N VAL A 77 -17.74 -2.69 -39.61
CA VAL A 77 -18.55 -1.52 -39.98
C VAL A 77 -19.98 -1.97 -39.78
N ASP A 78 -20.42 -1.96 -38.54
CA ASP A 78 -21.71 -2.47 -38.08
C ASP A 78 -22.30 -1.46 -37.09
N GLU A 79 -23.61 -1.22 -37.12
CA GLU A 79 -24.29 -0.37 -36.11
C GLU A 79 -24.52 -1.18 -34.81
N ASP A 80 -23.43 -1.51 -34.11
CA ASP A 80 -23.47 -2.24 -32.83
C ASP A 80 -22.97 -1.39 -31.65
N GLY A 81 -22.66 -0.11 -31.91
CA GLY A 81 -22.16 0.83 -30.93
C GLY A 81 -20.66 0.67 -30.62
N GLU A 82 -19.94 -0.29 -31.19
CA GLU A 82 -18.48 -0.31 -31.15
C GLU A 82 -17.89 0.69 -32.14
N PHE A 83 -16.86 1.42 -31.72
CA PHE A 83 -16.13 2.31 -32.63
C PHE A 83 -14.69 2.48 -32.16
N TRP A 84 -13.81 2.77 -33.13
CA TRP A 84 -12.45 3.19 -32.86
C TRP A 84 -12.34 4.71 -32.81
N MET A 85 -11.47 5.21 -31.95
CA MET A 85 -11.08 6.62 -31.96
C MET A 85 -9.60 6.80 -31.61
N PRO A 86 -8.98 7.90 -32.04
CA PRO A 86 -7.63 8.24 -31.61
C PRO A 86 -7.55 8.46 -30.10
N TRP A 87 -6.45 8.03 -29.47
CA TRP A 87 -6.24 8.20 -28.03
C TRP A 87 -6.33 9.66 -27.56
N ASN A 88 -5.83 10.60 -28.37
CA ASN A 88 -5.91 12.04 -28.08
C ASN A 88 -7.36 12.56 -28.08
N GLU A 89 -8.22 12.04 -28.96
CA GLU A 89 -9.64 12.38 -28.94
C GLU A 89 -10.32 11.75 -27.71
N PHE A 90 -9.95 10.53 -27.30
CA PHE A 90 -10.44 9.95 -26.05
C PHE A 90 -10.11 10.83 -24.84
N VAL A 91 -8.85 11.26 -24.71
CA VAL A 91 -8.41 12.17 -23.64
C VAL A 91 -9.14 13.52 -23.70
N ARG A 92 -9.52 13.98 -24.90
CA ARG A 92 -10.24 15.24 -25.09
C ARG A 92 -11.71 15.17 -24.67
N TYR A 93 -12.40 14.06 -24.93
CA TYR A 93 -13.85 13.95 -24.72
C TYR A 93 -14.26 13.19 -23.46
N PHE A 94 -13.42 12.29 -22.94
CA PHE A 94 -13.71 11.50 -21.75
C PHE A 94 -13.01 12.08 -20.52
N THR A 95 -13.72 12.12 -19.40
CA THR A 95 -13.25 12.72 -18.14
C THR A 95 -12.77 11.68 -17.13
N ASP A 96 -13.36 10.49 -17.15
CA ASP A 96 -13.19 9.47 -16.12
C ASP A 96 -12.99 8.10 -16.76
N ILE A 97 -12.07 7.31 -16.20
CA ILE A 97 -11.86 5.90 -16.55
C ILE A 97 -11.97 5.05 -15.29
N SER A 98 -12.80 4.01 -15.34
CA SER A 98 -12.95 3.05 -14.25
C SER A 98 -12.34 1.71 -14.67
N VAL A 99 -11.31 1.27 -13.93
CA VAL A 99 -10.64 -0.01 -14.17
C VAL A 99 -10.89 -0.93 -12.98
N CYS A 100 -11.54 -2.06 -13.23
CA CYS A 100 -11.74 -3.10 -12.23
C CYS A 100 -10.66 -4.19 -12.40
N GLN A 101 -9.67 -4.18 -11.52
CA GLN A 101 -8.65 -5.24 -11.51
C GLN A 101 -9.18 -6.49 -10.81
N LEU A 102 -9.16 -7.61 -11.53
CA LEU A 102 -9.46 -8.92 -10.97
C LEU A 102 -8.19 -9.54 -10.41
N PHE A 103 -8.24 -9.96 -9.14
CA PHE A 103 -7.14 -10.63 -8.48
C PHE A 103 -7.33 -12.14 -8.57
N ASN A 104 -6.39 -12.82 -9.23
CA ASN A 104 -6.37 -14.27 -9.24
C ASN A 104 -5.86 -14.79 -7.88
N THR A 105 -6.80 -15.17 -7.02
CA THR A 105 -6.53 -15.75 -5.69
C THR A 105 -6.71 -17.27 -5.66
N SER A 106 -6.93 -17.89 -6.83
CA SER A 106 -7.18 -19.34 -6.92
C SER A 106 -5.91 -20.15 -6.68
N ILE A 107 -6.00 -21.09 -5.73
CA ILE A 107 -4.90 -21.98 -5.35
C ILE A 107 -4.53 -22.91 -6.51
N PHE A 108 -5.47 -23.24 -7.40
CA PHE A 108 -5.28 -24.19 -8.50
C PHE A 108 -4.90 -23.55 -9.85
N SER A 109 -4.71 -22.22 -9.88
CA SER A 109 -4.33 -21.53 -11.11
C SER A 109 -2.83 -21.68 -11.42
N PHE A 110 -2.48 -21.77 -12.71
CA PHE A 110 -1.10 -21.73 -13.18
C PHE A 110 -0.62 -20.29 -13.50
N ALA A 111 -1.51 -19.29 -13.46
CA ALA A 111 -1.17 -17.89 -13.67
C ALA A 111 -0.62 -17.24 -12.39
N ASN A 112 -0.06 -16.03 -12.51
CA ASN A 112 0.39 -15.22 -11.38
C ASN A 112 -0.71 -15.10 -10.32
N LYS A 113 -0.34 -15.42 -9.08
CA LYS A 113 -1.26 -15.46 -7.93
C LYS A 113 -1.08 -14.24 -7.06
N TYR A 114 -2.17 -13.83 -6.43
CA TYR A 114 -2.16 -12.87 -5.36
C TYR A 114 -2.57 -13.54 -4.06
N TYR A 115 -1.85 -13.22 -2.98
CA TYR A 115 -2.33 -13.45 -1.63
C TYR A 115 -3.44 -12.44 -1.33
N GLU A 116 -4.49 -12.90 -0.64
CA GLU A 116 -5.63 -12.07 -0.24
C GLU A 116 -5.89 -12.21 1.26
N TRP A 117 -6.03 -11.07 1.93
CA TRP A 117 -6.49 -10.99 3.32
C TRP A 117 -7.77 -10.15 3.40
N LYS A 118 -8.73 -10.61 4.22
CA LYS A 118 -10.03 -9.97 4.40
C LYS A 118 -10.27 -9.68 5.87
N PHE A 119 -10.60 -8.43 6.17
CA PHE A 119 -10.93 -7.99 7.52
C PHE A 119 -12.25 -7.25 7.51
N ARG A 120 -13.17 -7.65 8.40
CA ARG A 120 -14.39 -6.89 8.66
C ARG A 120 -14.18 -6.08 9.93
N GLY A 121 -14.56 -4.82 9.89
CA GLY A 121 -14.44 -3.92 11.03
C GLY A 121 -15.55 -2.89 11.06
N GLU A 122 -15.55 -2.07 12.11
CA GLU A 122 -16.50 -0.99 12.32
C GLU A 122 -15.74 0.20 12.92
N TRP A 123 -15.90 1.39 12.34
CA TRP A 123 -15.57 2.63 13.05
C TRP A 123 -16.73 2.92 14.00
N LYS A 124 -16.44 2.95 15.29
CA LYS A 124 -17.43 3.20 16.34
C LYS A 124 -16.79 3.97 17.48
N SER A 125 -17.40 5.10 17.85
CA SER A 125 -17.03 5.81 19.08
C SER A 125 -17.80 5.29 20.28
N ASN A 126 -17.14 5.27 21.42
CA ASN A 126 -17.73 4.95 22.72
C ASN A 126 -18.23 6.20 23.47
N GLY A 127 -18.17 7.39 22.85
CA GLY A 127 -18.64 8.65 23.43
C GLY A 127 -17.70 9.26 24.48
N ALA A 128 -16.54 8.66 24.75
CA ALA A 128 -15.59 9.20 25.70
C ALA A 128 -14.94 10.51 25.18
N ARG A 129 -14.64 11.42 26.12
CA ARG A 129 -13.84 12.63 25.82
C ARG A 129 -12.38 12.22 25.68
N GLY A 130 -11.92 12.05 24.43
CA GLY A 130 -10.58 11.54 24.12
C GLY A 130 -10.63 10.02 23.88
N GLY A 131 -10.21 9.59 22.68
CA GLY A 131 -10.33 8.22 22.14
C GLY A 131 -9.94 7.13 23.14
N GLY A 132 -10.91 6.70 23.95
CA GLY A 132 -10.70 5.68 24.96
C GLY A 132 -10.22 4.37 24.32
N PRO A 133 -9.73 3.39 25.11
CA PRO A 133 -9.11 2.18 24.59
C PRO A 133 -9.98 1.38 23.60
N THR A 134 -11.30 1.56 23.66
CA THR A 134 -12.30 0.92 22.80
C THR A 134 -12.91 1.83 21.73
N ASP A 135 -12.51 3.09 21.64
CA ASP A 135 -12.89 3.97 20.53
C ASP A 135 -12.14 3.52 19.28
N ARG A 136 -12.85 3.41 18.17
CA ARG A 136 -12.32 3.01 16.86
C ARG A 136 -12.63 4.03 15.77
N ALA A 137 -13.23 5.17 16.10
CA ALA A 137 -13.62 6.21 15.15
C ALA A 137 -12.74 7.46 15.34
N GLY A 138 -11.44 7.31 15.07
CA GLY A 138 -10.42 8.31 15.36
C GLY A 138 -10.36 9.50 14.41
N GLY A 139 -10.94 9.37 13.21
CA GLY A 139 -10.81 10.38 12.15
C GLY A 139 -9.45 10.31 11.43
N CYS A 140 -9.25 11.14 10.41
CA CYS A 140 -8.01 11.16 9.63
C CYS A 140 -6.87 11.88 10.37
N LEU A 141 -5.69 11.96 9.74
CA LEU A 141 -4.47 12.51 10.34
C LEU A 141 -4.62 13.98 10.83
N ASN A 142 -5.58 14.73 10.29
CA ASN A 142 -5.92 16.07 10.78
C ASN A 142 -6.38 16.09 12.25
N PHE A 143 -6.77 14.94 12.79
CA PHE A 143 -7.21 14.73 14.17
C PHE A 143 -6.18 13.92 14.95
N ALA A 144 -4.94 14.41 15.02
CA ALA A 144 -3.80 13.70 15.62
C ALA A 144 -4.08 13.11 17.02
N ALA A 145 -4.86 13.80 17.85
CA ALA A 145 -5.22 13.35 19.20
C ALA A 145 -6.07 12.07 19.25
N THR A 146 -6.80 11.75 18.18
CA THR A 146 -7.69 10.59 18.10
C THR A 146 -7.35 9.64 16.96
N PHE A 147 -6.49 10.05 16.02
CA PHE A 147 -6.11 9.28 14.84
C PHE A 147 -5.65 7.86 15.15
N CYS A 148 -4.80 7.67 16.17
CA CYS A 148 -4.30 6.34 16.56
C CYS A 148 -5.38 5.43 17.19
N ALA A 149 -6.57 5.95 17.49
CA ALA A 149 -7.70 5.13 17.93
C ALA A 149 -8.30 4.30 16.79
N ASN A 150 -8.08 4.67 15.52
CA ASN A 150 -8.56 3.88 14.39
C ASN A 150 -7.96 2.46 14.40
N PRO A 151 -8.64 1.47 13.80
CA PRO A 151 -8.07 0.15 13.58
C PRO A 151 -6.73 0.22 12.84
N GLN A 152 -5.75 -0.55 13.29
CA GLN A 152 -4.38 -0.57 12.78
C GLN A 152 -4.01 -1.95 12.25
N TYR A 153 -3.49 -2.01 11.03
CA TYR A 153 -3.10 -3.26 10.36
C TYR A 153 -1.61 -3.22 10.06
N LEU A 154 -0.85 -4.11 10.68
CA LEU A 154 0.57 -4.31 10.42
C LEU A 154 0.77 -5.30 9.29
N PHE A 155 1.79 -5.06 8.48
CA PHE A 155 2.22 -5.95 7.42
C PHE A 155 3.73 -5.89 7.21
N ASP A 156 4.29 -7.02 6.82
CA ASP A 156 5.73 -7.21 6.64
C ASP A 156 6.04 -7.37 5.13
N ILE A 157 7.12 -6.74 4.67
CA ILE A 157 7.68 -6.86 3.32
C ILE A 157 9.03 -7.56 3.46
N ASP A 158 9.13 -8.78 2.93
CA ASP A 158 10.31 -9.63 3.10
C ASP A 158 11.36 -9.43 1.99
N GLU A 159 10.94 -8.86 0.84
CA GLU A 159 11.80 -8.59 -0.31
C GLU A 159 11.58 -7.18 -0.87
N ASP A 160 12.66 -6.57 -1.37
CA ASP A 160 12.64 -5.27 -2.02
C ASP A 160 11.80 -5.29 -3.31
N GLY A 161 11.10 -4.20 -3.60
CA GLY A 161 10.19 -4.13 -4.76
C GLY A 161 8.80 -4.70 -4.45
N GLY A 162 8.44 -4.83 -3.18
CA GLY A 162 7.14 -5.33 -2.75
C GLY A 162 5.99 -4.44 -3.26
N ASN A 163 4.91 -5.07 -3.75
CA ASN A 163 3.70 -4.37 -4.18
C ASN A 163 2.53 -4.82 -3.32
N VAL A 164 1.86 -3.86 -2.68
CA VAL A 164 0.69 -4.13 -1.83
C VAL A 164 -0.46 -3.21 -2.21
N MET A 165 -1.64 -3.81 -2.37
CA MET A 165 -2.83 -3.14 -2.83
C MET A 165 -3.91 -3.28 -1.77
N PHE A 166 -4.52 -2.17 -1.41
CA PHE A 166 -5.53 -2.07 -0.38
C PHE A 166 -6.85 -1.65 -1.01
N ALA A 167 -7.94 -2.30 -0.58
CA ALA A 167 -9.29 -1.93 -0.93
C ALA A 167 -10.12 -1.82 0.35
N LEU A 168 -10.54 -0.60 0.67
CA LEU A 168 -11.40 -0.30 1.81
C LEU A 168 -12.81 -0.02 1.29
N THR A 169 -13.75 -0.91 1.62
CA THR A 169 -15.15 -0.83 1.17
C THR A 169 -16.05 -0.67 2.39
N GLN A 170 -16.83 0.40 2.46
CA GLN A 170 -17.85 0.57 3.51
C GLN A 170 -19.16 -0.13 3.15
N ARG A 171 -19.89 -0.59 4.16
CA ARG A 171 -21.19 -1.25 3.99
C ARG A 171 -22.26 -0.23 3.60
N GLU A 172 -23.02 -0.56 2.58
CA GLU A 172 -24.24 0.17 2.24
C GLU A 172 -25.39 -0.35 3.12
N LYS A 173 -26.03 0.54 3.89
CA LYS A 173 -27.05 0.14 4.87
C LYS A 173 -28.33 -0.37 4.19
N ASN A 174 -28.73 0.28 3.10
CA ASN A 174 -30.00 0.06 2.41
C ASN A 174 -29.76 -0.53 1.00
N GLU A 175 -28.85 -1.51 0.90
CA GLU A 175 -28.50 -2.12 -0.39
C GLU A 175 -29.76 -2.75 -1.04
N GLY A 176 -30.08 -2.31 -2.26
CA GLY A 176 -31.28 -2.73 -3.00
C GLY A 176 -32.53 -1.85 -2.80
N GLU A 177 -32.47 -0.86 -1.90
CA GLU A 177 -33.56 0.11 -1.73
C GLU A 177 -33.35 1.37 -2.58
N LYS A 178 -34.44 2.09 -2.87
CA LYS A 178 -34.37 3.38 -3.61
C LYS A 178 -33.77 4.51 -2.77
N GLN A 179 -33.79 4.40 -1.45
CA GLN A 179 -33.29 5.42 -0.54
C GLN A 179 -31.83 5.15 -0.16
N ARG A 180 -30.92 5.91 -0.78
CA ARG A 180 -29.49 5.86 -0.48
C ARG A 180 -29.12 6.93 0.52
N GLU A 181 -28.61 6.52 1.68
CA GLU A 181 -27.89 7.43 2.57
C GLU A 181 -26.52 7.77 1.97
N PRO A 182 -26.01 9.00 2.15
CA PRO A 182 -24.67 9.34 1.71
C PRO A 182 -23.64 8.48 2.45
N PHE A 183 -22.57 8.11 1.75
CA PHE A 183 -21.46 7.40 2.37
C PHE A 183 -20.68 8.35 3.30
N VAL A 184 -20.02 7.78 4.30
CA VAL A 184 -19.04 8.53 5.08
C VAL A 184 -17.81 8.73 4.21
N THR A 185 -17.15 9.87 4.30
CA THR A 185 -15.86 10.08 3.63
C THR A 185 -14.81 9.18 4.29
N ILE A 186 -14.24 8.24 3.53
CA ILE A 186 -13.27 7.25 4.02
C ILE A 186 -11.93 7.36 3.28
N GLY A 187 -10.86 6.89 3.92
CA GLY A 187 -9.51 6.87 3.38
C GLY A 187 -8.58 5.93 4.15
N MET A 188 -7.34 5.82 3.69
CA MET A 188 -6.32 4.95 4.26
C MET A 188 -5.00 5.71 4.45
N HIS A 189 -4.40 5.54 5.64
CA HIS A 189 -3.12 6.14 5.98
C HIS A 189 -2.08 5.08 6.35
N PRO A 190 -1.09 4.85 5.48
CA PRO A 190 0.11 4.12 5.85
C PRO A 190 1.03 4.96 6.75
N ILE A 191 1.62 4.34 7.78
CA ILE A 191 2.67 4.93 8.62
C ILE A 191 4.04 4.62 8.00
N ASN A 192 4.99 5.56 8.11
CA ASN A 192 6.27 5.64 7.37
C ASN A 192 6.01 5.89 5.86
N PRO A 193 5.68 7.14 5.49
CA PRO A 193 4.86 7.44 4.32
C PRO A 193 5.56 7.13 2.99
N ILE A 194 4.89 6.33 2.17
CA ILE A 194 5.18 6.18 0.73
C ILE A 194 4.04 6.77 -0.10
N ALA A 195 2.79 6.65 0.34
CA ALA A 195 1.62 7.34 -0.19
C ALA A 195 0.43 7.22 0.77
N THR A 196 -0.54 8.14 0.69
CA THR A 196 -1.87 8.02 1.33
C THR A 196 -2.94 7.82 0.25
N SER A 197 -4.08 7.21 0.59
CA SER A 197 -5.21 7.22 -0.36
C SER A 197 -5.87 8.59 -0.40
N ASP A 198 -6.60 8.86 -1.48
CA ASP A 198 -7.59 9.92 -1.47
C ASP A 198 -8.68 9.63 -0.45
N TYR A 199 -9.27 10.70 0.08
CA TYR A 199 -10.48 10.64 0.88
C TYR A 199 -11.69 10.90 0.00
N ALA A 200 -12.61 9.95 -0.05
CA ALA A 200 -13.78 10.05 -0.90
C ALA A 200 -15.06 9.68 -0.16
N ASN A 201 -16.13 10.43 -0.46
CA ASN A 201 -17.50 10.03 -0.17
C ASN A 201 -17.93 8.99 -1.22
N ALA A 202 -17.41 7.77 -1.09
CA ALA A 202 -17.62 6.68 -2.03
C ALA A 202 -17.73 5.34 -1.29
N ARG A 203 -18.35 4.35 -1.94
CA ARG A 203 -18.49 2.99 -1.38
C ARG A 203 -17.13 2.33 -1.13
N SER A 204 -16.16 2.56 -2.02
CA SER A 204 -14.81 2.00 -1.89
C SER A 204 -13.73 3.04 -2.23
N VAL A 205 -12.61 2.94 -1.52
CA VAL A 205 -11.35 3.63 -1.83
C VAL A 205 -10.22 2.62 -1.95
N TYR A 206 -9.25 2.91 -2.81
CA TYR A 206 -8.17 2.00 -3.18
C TYR A 206 -6.82 2.68 -3.00
N LEU A 207 -5.80 1.91 -2.64
CA LEU A 207 -4.43 2.39 -2.52
C LEU A 207 -3.50 1.30 -3.03
N HIS A 208 -2.61 1.65 -3.95
CA HIS A 208 -1.59 0.75 -4.47
C HIS A 208 -0.22 1.30 -4.09
N LEU A 209 0.44 0.62 -3.15
CA LEU A 209 1.82 0.90 -2.80
C LEU A 209 2.74 0.02 -3.64
N ARG A 210 3.66 0.66 -4.37
CA ARG A 210 4.63 0.01 -5.25
C ARG A 210 6.03 0.20 -4.73
N ASP A 211 6.92 -0.69 -5.17
CA ASP A 211 8.37 -0.61 -4.91
C ASP A 211 8.73 -0.47 -3.42
N LEU A 212 7.95 -1.13 -2.56
CA LEU A 212 8.19 -1.15 -1.12
C LEU A 212 9.53 -1.81 -0.82
N LYS A 213 10.24 -1.25 0.16
CA LYS A 213 11.49 -1.82 0.68
C LYS A 213 11.21 -2.86 1.75
N ILE A 214 12.17 -3.74 1.99
CA ILE A 214 12.10 -4.68 3.11
C ILE A 214 11.83 -3.89 4.39
N GLY A 215 10.79 -4.30 5.13
CA GLY A 215 10.40 -3.57 6.33
C GLY A 215 9.02 -3.93 6.86
N ARG A 216 8.70 -3.36 8.01
CA ARG A 216 7.38 -3.43 8.62
C ARG A 216 6.65 -2.12 8.37
N TYR A 217 5.39 -2.25 7.96
CA TYR A 217 4.52 -1.15 7.66
C TYR A 217 3.22 -1.28 8.45
N MET A 218 2.54 -0.16 8.61
CA MET A 218 1.21 -0.11 9.20
C MET A 218 0.29 0.65 8.26
N VAL A 219 -0.96 0.24 8.16
CA VAL A 219 -2.02 0.99 7.49
C VAL A 219 -3.23 1.14 8.39
N LEU A 220 -3.78 2.35 8.44
CA LEU A 220 -4.97 2.69 9.20
C LEU A 220 -6.10 3.04 8.21
N PRO A 221 -7.15 2.21 8.08
CA PRO A 221 -8.39 2.64 7.47
C PRO A 221 -9.10 3.62 8.42
N THR A 222 -9.47 4.79 7.93
CA THR A 222 -10.10 5.83 8.75
C THR A 222 -11.27 6.50 8.02
N THR A 223 -12.19 7.06 8.80
CA THR A 223 -13.12 8.08 8.33
C THR A 223 -12.43 9.44 8.31
N PHE A 224 -12.91 10.38 7.49
CA PHE A 224 -12.35 11.73 7.47
C PHE A 224 -12.54 12.43 8.82
N ALA A 225 -13.79 12.52 9.28
CA ALA A 225 -14.13 13.08 10.58
C ALA A 225 -14.09 12.00 11.69
N PRO A 226 -13.71 12.36 12.92
CA PRO A 226 -13.80 11.45 14.06
C PRO A 226 -15.26 11.19 14.43
N ARG A 227 -15.50 10.11 15.18
CA ARG A 227 -16.82 9.67 15.71
C ARG A 227 -17.86 9.27 14.67
N GLU A 228 -17.49 9.26 13.40
CA GLU A 228 -18.31 8.66 12.35
C GLU A 228 -18.51 7.15 12.58
N ARG A 229 -19.68 6.66 12.18
CA ARG A 229 -20.03 5.23 12.31
C ARG A 229 -20.26 4.61 10.95
N ALA A 230 -19.41 3.65 10.61
CA ALA A 230 -19.61 2.80 9.44
C ALA A 230 -18.93 1.43 9.62
N GLU A 231 -19.59 0.39 9.11
CA GLU A 231 -18.99 -0.93 8.96
C GLU A 231 -18.19 -0.98 7.66
N TYR A 232 -17.08 -1.71 7.65
CA TYR A 232 -16.22 -1.83 6.48
C TYR A 232 -15.68 -3.24 6.27
N LEU A 233 -15.34 -3.51 5.02
CA LEU A 233 -14.53 -4.64 4.56
C LEU A 233 -13.21 -4.08 4.05
N PHE A 234 -12.12 -4.43 4.73
CA PHE A 234 -10.77 -4.08 4.35
C PHE A 234 -10.08 -5.29 3.72
N ARG A 235 -9.61 -5.12 2.49
CA ARG A 235 -8.97 -6.17 1.69
C ARG A 235 -7.57 -5.76 1.32
N ILE A 236 -6.66 -6.72 1.41
CA ILE A 236 -5.24 -6.53 1.10
C ILE A 236 -4.85 -7.59 0.08
N TYR A 237 -4.17 -7.16 -0.98
CA TYR A 237 -3.65 -8.01 -2.04
C TYR A 237 -2.16 -7.79 -2.19
N SER A 238 -1.40 -8.86 -2.40
CA SER A 238 0.05 -8.79 -2.61
C SER A 238 0.52 -9.99 -3.44
N THR A 239 1.59 -9.81 -4.20
CA THR A 239 2.26 -10.93 -4.91
C THR A 239 3.12 -11.78 -3.97
N GLN A 240 3.37 -11.30 -2.74
CA GLN A 240 4.09 -12.01 -1.69
C GLN A 240 3.23 -12.14 -0.43
N ASN A 241 3.58 -13.08 0.45
CA ASN A 241 2.91 -13.20 1.74
C ASN A 241 3.41 -12.10 2.69
N CYS A 242 2.51 -11.22 3.15
CA CYS A 242 2.88 -10.05 3.97
C CYS A 242 2.59 -10.20 5.47
N ALA A 243 2.32 -11.42 5.94
CA ALA A 243 2.12 -11.74 7.36
C ALA A 243 1.21 -10.73 8.12
N ILE A 244 0.07 -10.37 7.53
CA ILE A 244 -0.82 -9.30 8.02
C ILE A 244 -1.33 -9.59 9.45
N ARG A 245 -1.29 -8.57 10.32
CA ARG A 245 -1.75 -8.65 11.72
C ARG A 245 -2.55 -7.42 12.12
N ILE A 246 -3.60 -7.60 12.92
CA ILE A 246 -4.35 -6.50 13.52
C ILE A 246 -3.71 -6.11 14.86
N VAL A 247 -3.48 -4.82 15.08
CA VAL A 247 -3.01 -4.29 16.36
C VAL A 247 -4.21 -4.07 17.27
N ASN A 248 -4.50 -5.07 18.11
CA ASN A 248 -5.64 -5.02 19.03
C ASN A 248 -5.31 -4.41 20.39
N LYS A 249 -4.02 -4.30 20.72
CA LYS A 249 -3.54 -3.80 22.00
C LYS A 249 -2.65 -2.59 21.76
N HIS A 250 -2.92 -1.50 22.48
CA HIS A 250 -2.08 -0.29 22.50
C HIS A 250 -0.71 -0.53 23.13
N ALA A 251 -0.57 -1.60 23.91
CA ALA A 251 0.70 -2.06 24.47
C ALA A 251 0.67 -3.58 24.73
N PRO A 252 1.83 -4.26 24.78
CA PRO A 252 1.90 -5.66 25.18
C PRO A 252 1.25 -5.91 26.55
N SER A 253 0.48 -6.99 26.67
CA SER A 253 -0.02 -7.44 27.97
C SER A 253 1.09 -8.16 28.73
N ARG A 254 1.44 -7.73 29.95
CA ARG A 254 2.27 -8.55 30.84
C ARG A 254 1.46 -9.73 31.39
N GLY A 255 2.15 -10.82 31.70
CA GLY A 255 1.58 -12.06 32.24
C GLY A 255 0.77 -11.87 33.53
N ILE A 256 0.20 -12.97 34.02
CA ILE A 256 -0.94 -13.09 34.96
C ILE A 256 -0.82 -12.24 36.27
N CYS A 257 0.36 -11.73 36.64
CA CYS A 257 0.61 -11.08 37.94
C CYS A 257 1.10 -9.61 37.91
N SER A 258 1.11 -8.89 36.79
CA SER A 258 1.67 -7.52 36.75
C SER A 258 0.61 -6.42 36.55
N CYS A 259 0.40 -5.58 37.57
CA CYS A 259 -0.54 -4.43 37.54
C CYS A 259 0.09 -3.09 37.10
N LYS A 260 1.36 -3.07 36.71
CA LYS A 260 2.06 -1.82 36.33
C LYS A 260 1.72 -1.39 34.91
N LYS A 261 1.20 -0.17 34.74
CA LYS A 261 0.97 0.45 33.43
C LYS A 261 2.30 0.69 32.71
N VAL A 262 2.27 0.73 31.38
CA VAL A 262 3.42 1.20 30.58
C VAL A 262 3.69 2.65 30.97
N ALA A 263 4.96 2.93 31.23
CA ALA A 263 5.48 4.19 31.71
C ALA A 263 6.09 5.03 30.59
N SER A 264 6.67 4.37 29.60
CA SER A 264 7.36 4.95 28.45
C SER A 264 7.58 3.89 27.39
N VAL A 265 7.95 4.28 26.17
CA VAL A 265 8.31 3.34 25.10
C VAL A 265 9.50 3.86 24.32
N SER A 266 10.44 2.99 24.02
CA SER A 266 11.57 3.29 23.14
C SER A 266 11.43 2.57 21.81
N ARG A 267 11.55 3.31 20.71
CA ARG A 267 11.65 2.82 19.34
C ARG A 267 13.10 2.92 18.90
N ILE A 268 13.66 1.81 18.45
CA ILE A 268 15.03 1.71 17.92
C ILE A 268 14.92 1.29 16.47
N THR A 269 15.31 2.17 15.54
CA THR A 269 15.33 1.88 14.11
C THR A 269 16.78 1.80 13.65
N ILE A 270 17.23 0.64 13.19
CA ILE A 270 18.50 0.51 12.50
C ILE A 270 18.34 1.14 11.11
N ILE A 271 19.17 2.12 10.78
CA ILE A 271 19.17 2.82 9.48
C ILE A 271 20.11 2.11 8.51
N SER A 272 21.27 1.66 8.99
CA SER A 272 22.24 0.97 8.15
C SER A 272 23.14 0.04 8.97
N ALA A 273 23.72 -0.95 8.29
CA ALA A 273 24.69 -1.88 8.88
C ALA A 273 25.90 -2.01 7.95
N LYS A 274 27.11 -1.74 8.47
CA LYS A 274 28.38 -1.89 7.76
C LYS A 274 29.20 -3.00 8.41
N PHE A 275 29.34 -4.13 7.72
CA PHE A 275 30.11 -5.28 8.19
C PHE A 275 31.58 -5.16 7.78
N HIS A 276 32.49 -5.49 8.68
CA HIS A 276 33.94 -5.33 8.43
C HIS A 276 34.58 -6.59 7.82
N GLN A 277 33.99 -7.78 8.04
CA GLN A 277 34.57 -9.07 7.62
C GLN A 277 33.55 -10.13 7.17
N ALA A 278 32.25 -9.83 7.13
CA ALA A 278 31.20 -10.82 6.83
C ALA A 278 30.31 -10.37 5.68
N ASP A 279 30.21 -11.19 4.61
CA ASP A 279 29.16 -11.13 3.58
C ASP A 279 27.84 -11.75 4.11
N ALA A 280 27.36 -11.26 5.26
CA ALA A 280 26.11 -11.76 5.84
C ALA A 280 24.92 -11.24 5.02
N LYS A 281 24.25 -12.14 4.28
CA LYS A 281 23.10 -11.79 3.41
C LYS A 281 21.81 -11.51 4.19
N ARG A 282 21.68 -12.05 5.41
CA ARG A 282 20.52 -11.89 6.29
C ARG A 282 20.97 -11.82 7.74
N VAL A 283 20.42 -10.85 8.46
CA VAL A 283 20.86 -10.49 9.81
C VAL A 283 19.65 -10.40 10.74
N ILE A 284 19.78 -10.94 11.95
CA ILE A 284 18.77 -10.85 13.00
C ILE A 284 19.27 -9.89 14.08
N LEU A 285 18.39 -9.00 14.54
CA LEU A 285 18.64 -8.10 15.65
C LEU A 285 17.89 -8.58 16.90
N LEU A 286 18.65 -8.81 17.97
CA LEU A 286 18.10 -9.08 19.29
C LEU A 286 18.35 -7.88 20.18
N ALA A 287 17.31 -7.43 20.89
CA ALA A 287 17.46 -6.45 21.96
C ALA A 287 17.09 -7.10 23.30
N HIS A 288 18.00 -7.00 24.28
CA HIS A 288 17.68 -7.32 25.67
C HIS A 288 17.46 -6.04 26.47
N VAL A 289 16.34 -5.99 27.19
CA VAL A 289 15.98 -4.88 28.09
C VAL A 289 15.38 -5.45 29.36
N ASN A 290 15.99 -5.14 30.52
CA ASN A 290 15.51 -5.59 31.84
C ASN A 290 15.15 -7.09 31.91
N ALA A 291 15.98 -7.94 31.27
CA ALA A 291 15.82 -9.40 31.15
C ALA A 291 14.70 -9.91 30.22
N GLU A 292 14.02 -9.05 29.47
CA GLU A 292 13.15 -9.45 28.35
C GLU A 292 13.95 -9.49 27.04
N LEU A 293 13.85 -10.59 26.29
CA LEU A 293 14.44 -10.76 24.96
C LEU A 293 13.40 -10.39 23.90
N ILE A 294 13.73 -9.41 23.06
CA ILE A 294 12.91 -9.02 21.91
C ILE A 294 13.63 -9.50 20.66
N TYR A 295 13.00 -10.46 19.98
CA TYR A 295 13.50 -11.05 18.74
C TYR A 295 12.97 -10.25 17.55
N CYS A 296 13.87 -9.71 16.72
CA CYS A 296 13.48 -8.96 15.53
C CYS A 296 14.28 -9.39 14.29
N HIS A 297 13.58 -9.89 13.28
CA HIS A 297 14.14 -10.10 11.93
C HIS A 297 14.23 -8.79 11.13
N GLN A 298 13.82 -7.66 11.71
CA GLN A 298 13.62 -6.40 11.01
C GLN A 298 14.52 -5.29 11.56
N MET A 299 14.69 -4.24 10.77
CA MET A 299 15.48 -3.06 11.13
C MET A 299 14.81 -2.15 12.16
N GLU A 300 13.73 -2.56 12.81
CA GLU A 300 12.99 -1.72 13.75
C GLU A 300 12.49 -2.51 14.97
N LEU A 301 12.69 -1.95 16.17
CA LEU A 301 12.32 -2.54 17.44
C LEU A 301 11.52 -1.54 18.28
N PHE A 302 10.40 -1.99 18.84
CA PHE A 302 9.60 -1.24 19.81
C PHE A 302 9.70 -1.90 21.19
N ILE A 303 10.02 -1.10 22.20
CA ILE A 303 10.37 -1.58 23.55
C ILE A 303 9.53 -0.84 24.56
N PHE A 304 8.54 -1.52 25.13
CA PHE A 304 7.60 -0.95 26.09
C PHE A 304 8.13 -1.09 27.51
N LEU A 305 8.32 0.05 28.19
CA LEU A 305 8.97 0.14 29.49
C LEU A 305 7.92 0.46 30.55
N HIS A 306 8.00 -0.22 31.70
CA HIS A 306 6.96 -0.18 32.75
C HIS A 306 7.44 0.43 34.06
N ASP A 307 8.69 0.92 34.11
CA ASP A 307 9.26 1.54 35.30
C ASP A 307 9.47 3.03 35.07
N GLN A 308 8.74 3.86 35.81
CA GLN A 308 8.85 5.33 35.76
C GLN A 308 10.12 5.86 36.46
N LYS A 309 10.82 5.03 37.25
CA LYS A 309 11.92 5.53 38.10
C LYS A 309 13.26 5.65 37.38
N GLU A 310 13.47 4.89 36.32
CA GLU A 310 14.71 4.95 35.54
C GLU A 310 14.44 5.63 34.20
N LEU A 311 14.91 6.86 34.04
CA LEU A 311 14.89 7.55 32.75
C LEU A 311 15.97 7.04 31.80
N ARG A 312 16.97 6.29 32.29
CA ARG A 312 18.05 5.72 31.46
C ARG A 312 17.90 4.22 31.34
N HIS A 313 17.68 3.74 30.13
CA HIS A 313 17.55 2.32 29.86
C HIS A 313 18.80 1.76 29.21
N LYS A 314 19.16 0.54 29.64
CA LYS A 314 20.28 -0.21 29.08
C LYS A 314 19.75 -1.21 28.06
N TYR A 315 20.29 -1.15 26.85
CA TYR A 315 20.00 -2.07 25.77
C TYR A 315 21.24 -2.90 25.47
N LEU A 316 21.08 -4.19 25.30
CA LEU A 316 22.07 -5.03 24.64
C LEU A 316 21.52 -5.36 23.26
N LEU A 317 22.17 -4.84 22.22
CA LEU A 317 21.88 -5.21 20.84
C LEU A 317 22.85 -6.30 20.41
N GLU A 318 22.31 -7.39 19.88
CA GLU A 318 23.07 -8.48 19.29
C GLU A 318 22.67 -8.65 17.83
N VAL A 319 23.66 -8.87 16.98
CA VAL A 319 23.50 -9.09 15.54
C VAL A 319 23.92 -10.51 15.24
N TYR A 320 23.01 -11.27 14.65
CA TYR A 320 23.23 -12.65 14.26
C TYR A 320 23.19 -12.80 12.74
N GLU A 321 24.02 -13.68 12.21
CA GLU A 321 23.92 -14.19 10.84
C GLU A 321 22.87 -15.31 10.83
N ASP A 322 21.82 -15.12 10.03
CA ASP A 322 20.75 -16.10 9.80
C ASP A 322 21.33 -17.31 9.04
N ARG A 323 21.25 -18.50 9.65
CA ARG A 323 21.82 -19.74 9.12
C ARG A 323 20.84 -20.89 9.26
N THR A 324 20.85 -21.80 8.29
CA THR A 324 19.90 -22.93 8.20
C THR A 324 19.86 -23.87 9.41
N LEU A 325 20.96 -23.98 10.17
CA LEU A 325 21.06 -24.88 11.33
C LEU A 325 21.06 -24.14 12.66
N LYS A 326 21.87 -23.09 12.79
CA LYS A 326 22.01 -22.31 14.01
C LYS A 326 22.60 -20.95 13.68
N ASP A 327 21.90 -19.91 14.09
CA ASP A 327 22.32 -18.53 13.95
C ASP A 327 23.69 -18.29 14.60
N ARG A 328 24.54 -17.50 13.94
CA ARG A 328 25.88 -17.18 14.44
C ARG A 328 25.92 -15.73 14.90
N LEU A 329 26.28 -15.48 16.15
CA LEU A 329 26.53 -14.13 16.67
C LEU A 329 27.67 -13.48 15.88
N ILE A 330 27.37 -12.36 15.22
CA ILE A 330 28.34 -11.49 14.53
C ILE A 330 28.98 -10.54 15.54
N GLY A 331 28.16 -9.91 16.38
CA GLY A 331 28.66 -9.01 17.41
C GLY A 331 27.56 -8.43 18.29
N ARG A 332 28.00 -7.75 19.35
CA ARG A 332 27.11 -7.13 20.33
C ARG A 332 27.55 -5.73 20.72
N ALA A 333 26.58 -4.88 21.07
CA ALA A 333 26.79 -3.53 21.59
C ALA A 333 25.89 -3.27 22.80
N HIS A 334 26.43 -2.59 23.80
CA HIS A 334 25.65 -2.11 24.94
C HIS A 334 25.37 -0.63 24.76
N ILE A 335 24.13 -0.23 24.99
CA ILE A 335 23.65 1.12 24.76
C ILE A 335 22.97 1.60 26.03
N LYS A 336 23.13 2.88 26.34
CA LYS A 336 22.45 3.53 27.44
C LYS A 336 21.77 4.79 26.91
N GLU A 337 20.47 4.74 26.71
CA GLU A 337 19.71 5.88 26.22
C GLU A 337 18.83 6.48 27.30
N LEU A 338 18.63 7.80 27.21
CA LEU A 338 17.72 8.57 28.05
C LEU A 338 16.33 8.62 27.39
N VAL A 339 15.28 8.50 28.20
CA VAL A 339 13.88 8.72 27.80
C VAL A 339 13.56 10.18 28.04
N ASP A 340 13.59 10.98 26.98
CA ASP A 340 13.42 12.44 27.04
C ASP A 340 12.61 13.01 25.87
N ASN A 341 11.85 12.18 25.15
CA ASN A 341 11.07 12.59 23.96
C ASN A 341 11.93 13.11 22.80
N ASP A 342 13.23 12.83 22.81
CA ASP A 342 14.17 13.23 21.77
C ASP A 342 14.38 12.12 20.74
N THR A 343 14.81 12.51 19.55
CA THR A 343 15.21 11.60 18.47
C THR A 343 16.71 11.70 18.26
N ARG A 344 17.44 10.60 18.47
CA ARG A 344 18.89 10.57 18.39
C ARG A 344 19.39 9.52 17.44
N GLN A 345 20.25 9.93 16.52
CA GLN A 345 20.98 9.00 15.68
C GLN A 345 22.36 8.73 16.30
N SER A 346 22.73 7.46 16.42
CA SER A 346 24.04 7.04 16.91
C SER A 346 24.61 5.91 16.08
N ASP A 347 25.94 5.96 15.86
CA ASP A 347 26.69 4.84 15.31
C ASP A 347 27.14 3.91 16.44
N LEU A 348 26.77 2.64 16.34
CA LEU A 348 27.04 1.60 17.31
C LEU A 348 28.11 0.68 16.75
N HIS A 349 29.19 0.50 17.50
CA HIS A 349 30.24 -0.45 17.15
C HIS A 349 29.98 -1.76 17.87
N LEU A 350 29.76 -2.82 17.10
CA LEU A 350 29.50 -4.15 17.63
C LEU A 350 30.78 -4.97 17.56
N TYR A 351 31.04 -5.69 18.65
CA TYR A 351 32.25 -6.48 18.81
C TYR A 351 31.91 -7.96 18.85
N GLY A 352 32.70 -8.76 18.13
CA GLY A 352 32.60 -10.22 18.14
C GLY A 352 33.07 -10.82 19.46
N THR A 353 32.94 -12.14 19.61
CA THR A 353 33.43 -12.86 20.79
C THR A 353 34.95 -12.81 20.93
N ASP A 354 35.67 -12.51 19.84
CA ASP A 354 37.12 -12.34 19.78
C ASP A 354 37.57 -10.90 20.16
N GLY A 355 36.63 -10.02 20.51
CA GLY A 355 36.89 -8.63 20.88
C GLY A 355 37.20 -7.70 19.70
N LYS A 356 37.18 -8.20 18.45
CA LYS A 356 37.38 -7.37 17.26
C LYS A 356 36.07 -6.71 16.86
N LYS A 357 36.17 -5.51 16.26
CA LYS A 357 35.03 -4.80 15.70
C LYS A 357 34.47 -5.57 14.52
N ALA A 358 33.25 -6.09 14.65
CA ALA A 358 32.61 -6.94 13.67
C ALA A 358 31.75 -6.13 12.68
N CYS A 359 30.96 -5.18 13.19
CA CYS A 359 30.15 -4.28 12.36
C CYS A 359 29.91 -2.92 13.02
N THR A 360 29.47 -1.96 12.22
CA THR A 360 28.94 -0.67 12.68
C THR A 360 27.48 -0.58 12.27
N LEU A 361 26.57 -0.39 13.22
CA LEU A 361 25.17 -0.09 12.94
C LEU A 361 24.92 1.40 13.12
N THR A 362 24.24 2.04 12.19
CA THR A 362 23.65 3.37 12.43
C THR A 362 22.23 3.14 12.94
N ALA A 363 21.89 3.64 14.12
CA ALA A 363 20.59 3.46 14.74
C ALA A 363 19.96 4.81 15.13
N LEU A 364 18.65 4.92 14.93
CA LEU A 364 17.79 5.99 15.38
C LEU A 364 17.07 5.54 16.66
N PHE A 365 17.28 6.26 17.74
CA PHE A 365 16.64 6.07 19.03
C PHE A 365 15.59 7.14 19.22
N GLN A 366 14.38 6.72 19.54
CA GLN A 366 13.28 7.60 19.91
C GLN A 366 12.68 7.04 21.18
N SER A 367 12.41 7.87 22.17
CA SER A 367 11.82 7.41 23.42
C SER A 367 10.71 8.34 23.82
N TYR A 368 9.53 7.81 24.13
CA TYR A 368 8.33 8.55 24.44
C TYR A 368 7.92 8.29 25.89
N ASP A 369 7.62 9.35 26.64
CA ASP A 369 7.12 9.31 28.02
C ASP A 369 5.64 8.90 28.12
N ASP A 370 4.91 8.91 27.00
CA ASP A 370 3.60 8.27 26.87
C ASP A 370 3.57 7.36 25.63
N PRO A 371 3.23 6.06 25.77
CA PRO A 371 3.02 5.15 24.64
C PRO A 371 2.00 5.62 23.60
N VAL A 372 1.10 6.55 23.94
CA VAL A 372 0.12 7.12 22.99
C VAL A 372 0.78 7.97 21.90
N TYR A 373 2.00 8.47 22.13
CA TYR A 373 2.74 9.26 21.15
C TYR A 373 3.46 8.43 20.07
N LEU A 374 3.32 7.10 20.09
CA LEU A 374 3.92 6.18 19.12
C LEU A 374 3.16 6.01 17.81
#